data_AF-A0AA35T9G3-F1
#
_entry.id   AF-A0AA35T9G3-F1
#
_cell.length_a   1.000
_cell.length_b   1.000
_cell.length_c   1.000
_cell.angle_alpha   90.00
_cell.angle_beta   90.00
_cell.angle_gamma   90.00
#
_symmetry.space_group_name_H-M   'P 1'
#
loop_
_entity.id
_entity.type
_entity.pdbx_description
1 polymer ?
#
loop_
_entity_poly.entity_id
_entity_poly.type
_entity_poly.pdbx_seq_one_letter_code
_entity_poly.pdbx_strand_id
1 'polypeptide(L)'
;MQEKIRWGILGPGTISQKFATGLKAIPDAEITAVGSRNLQRANAFADTFRIPHRHGNYADLAHDPEVDVIYVATPHPFHKECAILCLEAGKAVLCEKPLTVNAEQAAEMIACARQNNQFLMEAMWTRFLPVIVKVREWLAEGAIGEPRTLTADHASRKVLSTETREGRLFNPELGGGGLLDVGVYTIALAYMIFGTPSKITSLAHIGETNVDEQAAILLGYDAGQIANLFCAIRTETLKEARIIGTKGSIHIPEFWQATSATLIRIGKEPVHIEIPFESNGYENQAIEVIRCLREGKLESDVMPLDESLSIMKTMDTIRFQWGLRYPKFSVLTKDHPFLKSIDGCREFIQKALEVPPFGELLLWGIDELLTYHYLIAEVFRESDVSYQQFWAMSKTEQAELIWQTLFIENSPLSEACRGVVTTLDVLGLDVGSRNLQDYRAYFADTTVEAFIDTVFERAKVSKVVMTNDPFDSAEAPVWQSGDTGDTRFEAALRMDVLINTYEEVGYEHLRGLGYDVDSQSINGENLQRSPPIFRDMDSADAPKIHGGLSPTRFPIS
;
A
#
# COMPACT_ATOMS: atom_id res chain seq x y z
N MET A 1 -44.02 4.97 -22.74
CA MET A 1 -43.11 5.30 -21.63
C MET A 1 -42.23 4.08 -21.42
N GLN A 2 -40.92 4.26 -21.31
CA GLN A 2 -40.04 3.16 -20.90
C GLN A 2 -40.38 2.76 -19.46
N GLU A 3 -40.15 1.49 -19.13
CA GLU A 3 -40.34 0.99 -17.77
C GLU A 3 -39.33 1.66 -16.83
N LYS A 4 -39.77 2.01 -15.63
CA LYS A 4 -38.92 2.66 -14.63
C LYS A 4 -37.95 1.64 -14.05
N ILE A 5 -36.73 2.08 -13.76
CA ILE A 5 -35.78 1.27 -13.00
C ILE A 5 -36.18 1.31 -11.52
N ARG A 6 -36.35 0.14 -10.91
CA ARG A 6 -36.78 -0.02 -9.52
C ARG A 6 -35.57 -0.10 -8.59
N TRP A 7 -35.51 0.82 -7.62
CA TRP A 7 -34.38 1.01 -6.73
C TRP A 7 -34.66 0.48 -5.32
N GLY A 8 -33.69 -0.26 -4.80
CA GLY A 8 -33.57 -0.62 -3.39
C GLY A 8 -32.57 0.30 -2.67
N ILE A 9 -32.88 0.69 -1.44
CA ILE A 9 -31.96 1.48 -0.58
C ILE A 9 -31.43 0.58 0.56
N LEU A 10 -30.13 0.30 0.55
CA LEU A 10 -29.47 -0.49 1.59
C LEU A 10 -28.72 0.44 2.56
N GLY A 11 -29.19 0.48 3.81
CA GLY A 11 -28.65 1.35 4.85
C GLY A 11 -29.28 2.75 4.82
N PRO A 12 -30.45 2.97 5.46
CA PRO A 12 -31.17 4.25 5.41
C PRO A 12 -30.57 5.32 6.34
N GLY A 13 -29.36 5.78 6.02
CA GLY A 13 -28.67 6.87 6.73
C GLY A 13 -28.96 8.25 6.14
N THR A 14 -28.21 9.26 6.60
CA THR A 14 -28.32 10.64 6.13
C THR A 14 -28.05 10.77 4.63
N ILE A 15 -27.05 10.05 4.11
CA ILE A 15 -26.71 10.10 2.69
C ILE A 15 -27.81 9.48 1.82
N SER A 16 -28.44 8.41 2.30
CA SER A 16 -29.57 7.74 1.64
C SER A 16 -30.79 8.64 1.54
N GLN A 17 -31.00 9.56 2.49
CA GLN A 17 -32.07 10.57 2.37
C GLN A 17 -31.79 11.57 1.24
N LYS A 18 -30.53 12.01 1.09
CA LYS A 18 -30.13 12.89 -0.02
C LYS A 18 -30.29 12.18 -1.36
N PHE A 19 -29.78 10.95 -1.46
CA PHE A 19 -29.90 10.14 -2.66
C PHE A 19 -31.37 9.90 -3.03
N ALA A 20 -32.20 9.44 -2.10
CA ALA A 20 -33.63 9.23 -2.34
C ALA A 20 -34.40 10.50 -2.72
N THR A 21 -33.95 11.67 -2.24
CA THR A 21 -34.52 12.97 -2.64
C THR A 21 -34.18 13.30 -4.09
N GLY A 22 -32.91 13.14 -4.51
CA GLY A 22 -32.49 13.35 -5.90
C GLY A 22 -33.14 12.33 -6.85
N LEU A 23 -33.19 11.07 -6.45
CA LEU A 23 -33.78 9.98 -7.23
C LEU A 23 -35.26 10.22 -7.54
N LYS A 24 -36.03 10.85 -6.63
CA LYS A 24 -37.43 11.21 -6.85
C LYS A 24 -37.66 12.24 -7.96
N ALA A 25 -36.64 13.02 -8.31
CA ALA A 25 -36.73 13.97 -9.42
C ALA A 25 -36.63 13.28 -10.79
N ILE A 26 -36.17 12.03 -10.85
CA ILE A 26 -35.94 11.31 -12.10
C ILE A 26 -37.24 10.58 -12.52
N PRO A 27 -37.86 10.91 -13.66
CA PRO A 27 -39.09 10.26 -14.11
C PRO A 27 -38.96 8.76 -14.34
N ASP A 28 -37.75 8.33 -14.71
CA ASP A 28 -37.38 6.95 -15.06
C ASP A 28 -36.94 6.09 -13.86
N ALA A 29 -37.01 6.64 -12.63
CA ALA A 29 -36.65 5.94 -11.41
C ALA A 29 -37.84 5.77 -10.47
N GLU A 30 -37.85 4.67 -9.74
CA GLU A 30 -38.81 4.42 -8.67
C GLU A 30 -38.12 3.76 -7.48
N ILE A 31 -38.39 4.22 -6.25
CA ILE A 31 -37.86 3.59 -5.03
C ILE A 31 -38.90 2.58 -4.53
N THR A 32 -38.62 1.29 -4.67
CA THR A 32 -39.56 0.21 -4.35
C THR A 32 -39.27 -0.43 -3.00
N ALA A 33 -38.00 -0.47 -2.59
CA ALA A 33 -37.60 -1.19 -1.38
C ALA A 33 -36.55 -0.45 -0.51
N VAL A 34 -36.54 -0.75 0.79
CA VAL A 34 -35.48 -0.32 1.72
C VAL A 34 -35.14 -1.45 2.68
N GLY A 35 -33.84 -1.60 2.96
CA GLY A 35 -33.30 -2.60 3.87
C GLY A 35 -32.42 -1.99 4.96
N SER A 36 -32.62 -2.44 6.19
CA SER A 36 -31.85 -2.02 7.38
C SER A 36 -31.71 -3.17 8.35
N ARG A 37 -30.57 -3.28 9.04
CA ARG A 37 -30.42 -4.19 10.20
C ARG A 37 -31.33 -3.81 11.39
N ASN A 38 -31.96 -2.64 11.34
CA ASN A 38 -32.94 -2.17 12.30
C ASN A 38 -34.24 -1.85 11.56
N LEU A 39 -35.27 -2.66 11.78
CA LEU A 39 -36.55 -2.56 11.10
C LEU A 39 -37.25 -1.22 11.35
N GLN A 40 -37.12 -0.64 12.55
CA GLN A 40 -37.71 0.66 12.87
C GLN A 40 -37.09 1.78 12.01
N ARG A 41 -35.77 1.74 11.76
CA ARG A 41 -35.11 2.67 10.84
C ARG A 41 -35.56 2.49 9.40
N ALA A 42 -35.72 1.25 8.93
CA ALA A 42 -36.28 0.98 7.59
C ALA A 42 -37.70 1.55 7.48
N ASN A 43 -38.55 1.31 8.48
CA ASN A 43 -39.92 1.81 8.51
C ASN A 43 -39.97 3.35 8.47
N ALA A 44 -39.20 4.04 9.33
CA ALA A 44 -39.18 5.51 9.36
C ALA A 44 -38.72 6.12 8.03
N PHE A 45 -37.73 5.51 7.38
CA PHE A 45 -37.28 5.92 6.05
C PHE A 45 -38.35 5.66 4.99
N ALA A 46 -38.95 4.48 5.00
CA ALA A 46 -40.02 4.10 4.09
C ALA A 46 -41.27 5.00 4.23
N ASP A 47 -41.63 5.41 5.45
CA ASP A 47 -42.74 6.33 5.69
C ASP A 47 -42.48 7.70 5.05
N THR A 48 -41.25 8.22 5.19
CA THR A 48 -40.85 9.50 4.58
C THR A 48 -40.93 9.46 3.05
N PHE A 49 -40.44 8.37 2.44
CA PHE A 49 -40.34 8.28 0.99
C PHE A 49 -41.52 7.58 0.32
N ARG A 50 -42.46 7.02 1.10
CA ARG A 50 -43.60 6.18 0.67
C ARG A 50 -43.16 4.89 -0.03
N ILE A 51 -42.17 4.21 0.55
CA ILE A 51 -41.58 2.99 0.00
C ILE A 51 -42.42 1.78 0.45
N PRO A 52 -42.92 0.96 -0.49
CA PRO A 52 -43.81 -0.15 -0.17
C PRO A 52 -43.09 -1.33 0.49
N HIS A 53 -41.91 -1.73 0.00
CA HIS A 53 -41.21 -2.92 0.48
C HIS A 53 -40.21 -2.55 1.58
N ARG A 54 -40.33 -3.20 2.74
CA ARG A 54 -39.57 -2.85 3.96
C ARG A 54 -38.92 -4.08 4.54
N HIS A 55 -37.59 -4.11 4.52
CA HIS A 55 -36.81 -5.28 4.90
C HIS A 55 -36.05 -5.04 6.20
N GLY A 56 -36.18 -5.99 7.13
CA GLY A 56 -35.50 -5.99 8.44
C GLY A 56 -34.07 -6.53 8.40
N ASN A 57 -33.61 -6.96 7.23
CA ASN A 57 -32.23 -7.36 6.96
C ASN A 57 -31.88 -7.07 5.49
N TYR A 58 -30.60 -7.20 5.13
CA TYR A 58 -30.12 -6.89 3.78
C TYR A 58 -30.31 -8.04 2.79
N ALA A 59 -30.36 -9.29 3.26
CA ALA A 59 -30.56 -10.44 2.38
C ALA A 59 -31.97 -10.43 1.76
N ASP A 60 -33.00 -10.10 2.55
CA ASP A 60 -34.37 -9.97 2.04
C ASP A 60 -34.49 -8.85 1.00
N LEU A 61 -33.80 -7.73 1.20
CA LEU A 61 -33.73 -6.66 0.19
C LEU A 61 -33.04 -7.13 -1.09
N ALA A 62 -31.90 -7.84 -0.96
CA ALA A 62 -31.14 -8.34 -2.10
C ALA A 62 -31.94 -9.34 -2.95
N HIS A 63 -32.83 -10.12 -2.32
CA HIS A 63 -33.68 -11.10 -3.01
C HIS A 63 -35.07 -10.55 -3.41
N ASP A 64 -35.35 -9.27 -3.18
CA ASP A 64 -36.65 -8.69 -3.53
C ASP A 64 -36.82 -8.67 -5.06
N PRO A 65 -37.83 -9.38 -5.63
CA PRO A 65 -38.06 -9.39 -7.08
C PRO A 65 -38.50 -8.02 -7.63
N GLU A 66 -38.92 -7.09 -6.77
CA GLU A 66 -39.34 -5.74 -7.12
C GLU A 66 -38.19 -4.72 -7.16
N VAL A 67 -36.93 -5.18 -7.16
CA VAL A 67 -35.73 -4.33 -7.19
C VAL A 67 -34.83 -4.73 -8.35
N ASP A 68 -34.41 -3.75 -9.15
CA ASP A 68 -33.47 -3.95 -10.27
C ASP A 68 -32.05 -3.55 -9.88
N VAL A 69 -31.92 -2.49 -9.07
CA VAL A 69 -30.65 -1.92 -8.64
C VAL A 69 -30.70 -1.54 -7.17
N ILE A 70 -29.60 -1.75 -6.44
CA ILE A 70 -29.48 -1.41 -5.02
C ILE A 70 -28.42 -0.33 -4.83
N TYR A 71 -28.81 0.73 -4.12
CA TYR A 71 -27.90 1.75 -3.61
C TYR A 71 -27.37 1.33 -2.23
N VAL A 72 -26.07 1.04 -2.15
CA VAL A 72 -25.38 0.60 -0.92
C VAL A 72 -24.78 1.82 -0.23
N ALA A 73 -25.32 2.18 0.93
CA ALA A 73 -24.99 3.41 1.67
C ALA A 73 -24.67 3.15 3.15
N THR A 74 -24.05 2.00 3.43
CA THR A 74 -23.54 1.68 4.77
C THR A 74 -22.28 2.47 5.09
N PRO A 75 -21.77 2.45 6.34
CA PRO A 75 -20.42 2.94 6.61
C PRO A 75 -19.34 2.16 5.83
N HIS A 76 -18.19 2.79 5.57
CA HIS A 76 -17.16 2.30 4.64
C HIS A 76 -16.79 0.81 4.81
N PRO A 77 -16.57 0.30 6.04
CA PRO A 77 -16.21 -1.11 6.24
C PRO A 77 -17.19 -2.15 5.71
N PHE A 78 -18.45 -1.78 5.55
CA PHE A 78 -19.52 -2.72 5.24
C PHE A 78 -19.92 -2.68 3.76
N HIS A 79 -19.26 -1.81 2.96
CA HIS A 79 -19.55 -1.69 1.53
C HIS A 79 -19.34 -3.02 0.82
N LYS A 80 -18.19 -3.69 1.05
CA LYS A 80 -17.84 -4.95 0.40
C LYS A 80 -18.90 -6.02 0.60
N GLU A 81 -19.19 -6.37 1.85
CA GLU A 81 -20.10 -7.48 2.16
C GLU A 81 -21.52 -7.17 1.68
N CYS A 82 -21.97 -5.91 1.78
CA CYS A 82 -23.30 -5.53 1.30
C CYS A 82 -23.40 -5.52 -0.22
N ALA A 83 -22.38 -5.05 -0.93
CA ALA A 83 -22.35 -5.05 -2.39
C ALA A 83 -22.28 -6.47 -2.95
N ILE A 84 -21.37 -7.31 -2.43
CA ILE A 84 -21.25 -8.72 -2.84
C ILE A 84 -22.58 -9.46 -2.66
N LEU A 85 -23.24 -9.29 -1.51
CA LEU A 85 -24.56 -9.88 -1.27
C LEU A 85 -25.59 -9.50 -2.34
N CYS A 86 -25.58 -8.25 -2.80
CA CYS A 86 -26.50 -7.78 -3.84
C CYS A 86 -26.12 -8.30 -5.23
N LEU A 87 -24.82 -8.32 -5.55
CA LEU A 87 -24.30 -8.81 -6.83
C LEU A 87 -24.54 -10.31 -7.00
N GLU A 88 -24.33 -11.12 -5.95
CA GLU A 88 -24.62 -12.56 -5.95
C GLU A 88 -26.12 -12.86 -6.06
N ALA A 89 -26.98 -11.96 -5.55
CA ALA A 89 -28.43 -12.04 -5.75
C ALA A 89 -28.89 -11.55 -7.14
N GLY A 90 -27.94 -11.22 -8.04
CA GLY A 90 -28.23 -10.79 -9.40
C GLY A 90 -28.77 -9.36 -9.51
N LYS A 91 -28.44 -8.48 -8.56
CA LYS A 91 -28.83 -7.07 -8.58
C LYS A 91 -27.69 -6.20 -9.09
N ALA A 92 -28.02 -5.17 -9.86
CA ALA A 92 -27.10 -4.08 -10.11
C ALA A 92 -26.80 -3.31 -8.81
N VAL A 93 -25.60 -2.74 -8.69
CA VAL A 93 -25.16 -2.03 -7.48
C VAL A 93 -24.57 -0.66 -7.81
N LEU A 94 -25.09 0.35 -7.11
CA LEU A 94 -24.42 1.64 -6.94
C LEU A 94 -23.91 1.72 -5.49
N CYS A 95 -22.60 1.67 -5.29
CA CYS A 95 -22.01 1.63 -3.95
C CYS A 95 -21.39 2.96 -3.56
N GLU A 96 -21.68 3.46 -2.36
CA GLU A 96 -21.12 4.71 -1.84
C GLU A 96 -19.58 4.75 -1.86
N LYS A 97 -19.04 5.97 -1.91
CA LYS A 97 -17.60 6.24 -1.90
C LYS A 97 -17.07 6.30 -0.45
N PRO A 98 -15.79 5.97 -0.22
CA PRO A 98 -14.92 5.25 -1.14
C PRO A 98 -15.49 3.85 -1.37
N LEU A 99 -15.26 3.27 -2.56
CA LEU A 99 -15.85 1.97 -2.92
C LEU A 99 -15.65 0.93 -1.80
N THR A 100 -14.46 0.88 -1.22
CA THR A 100 -14.10 0.03 -0.07
C THR A 100 -13.07 0.71 0.82
N VAL A 101 -12.65 0.05 1.90
CA VAL A 101 -11.58 0.58 2.77
C VAL A 101 -10.18 0.28 2.27
N ASN A 102 -9.96 -0.64 1.32
CA ASN A 102 -8.64 -0.93 0.72
C ASN A 102 -8.80 -1.55 -0.70
N ALA A 103 -7.71 -1.62 -1.46
CA ALA A 103 -7.73 -2.12 -2.84
C ALA A 103 -8.05 -3.61 -2.95
N GLU A 104 -7.68 -4.42 -1.96
CA GLU A 104 -8.01 -5.86 -1.91
C GLU A 104 -9.53 -6.07 -1.89
N GLN A 105 -10.22 -5.38 -0.98
CA GLN A 105 -11.68 -5.42 -0.91
C GLN A 105 -12.33 -4.90 -2.20
N ALA A 106 -11.77 -3.87 -2.83
CA ALA A 106 -12.27 -3.36 -4.11
C ALA A 106 -12.12 -4.42 -5.21
N ALA A 107 -10.96 -5.09 -5.28
CA ALA A 107 -10.71 -6.16 -6.23
C ALA A 107 -11.66 -7.34 -6.06
N GLU A 108 -11.93 -7.76 -4.82
CA GLU A 108 -12.93 -8.80 -4.52
C GLU A 108 -14.33 -8.40 -4.99
N MET A 109 -14.76 -7.17 -4.70
CA MET A 109 -16.07 -6.64 -5.10
C MET A 109 -16.22 -6.57 -6.63
N ILE A 110 -15.18 -6.09 -7.33
CA ILE A 110 -15.15 -5.98 -8.79
C ILE A 110 -15.14 -7.39 -9.43
N ALA A 111 -14.37 -8.32 -8.87
CA ALA A 111 -14.36 -9.71 -9.33
C ALA A 111 -15.73 -10.35 -9.20
N CYS A 112 -16.42 -10.14 -8.07
CA CYS A 112 -17.79 -10.62 -7.85
C CYS A 112 -18.77 -10.05 -8.89
N ALA A 113 -18.72 -8.74 -9.17
CA ALA A 113 -19.57 -8.10 -10.18
C ALA A 113 -19.36 -8.70 -11.57
N ARG A 114 -18.08 -8.86 -11.97
CA ARG A 114 -17.70 -9.46 -13.26
C ARG A 114 -18.13 -10.93 -13.36
N GLN A 115 -17.94 -11.72 -12.31
CA GLN A 115 -18.31 -13.14 -12.28
C GLN A 115 -19.83 -13.34 -12.40
N ASN A 116 -20.62 -12.47 -11.78
CA ASN A 116 -22.09 -12.54 -11.80
C ASN A 116 -22.73 -11.78 -12.97
N ASN A 117 -21.93 -11.19 -13.86
CA ASN A 117 -22.37 -10.30 -14.94
C ASN A 117 -23.35 -9.22 -14.44
N GLN A 118 -23.03 -8.61 -13.30
CA GLN A 118 -23.84 -7.56 -12.69
C GLN A 118 -23.19 -6.20 -12.83
N PHE A 119 -24.02 -5.17 -13.00
CA PHE A 119 -23.55 -3.80 -13.01
C PHE A 119 -23.03 -3.38 -11.64
N LEU A 120 -21.85 -2.77 -11.60
CA LEU A 120 -21.29 -2.13 -10.41
C LEU A 120 -20.77 -0.73 -10.79
N MET A 121 -21.03 0.25 -9.92
CA MET A 121 -20.44 1.58 -10.02
C MET A 121 -20.15 2.15 -8.63
N GLU A 122 -18.98 2.76 -8.47
CA GLU A 122 -18.69 3.61 -7.31
C GLU A 122 -19.47 4.93 -7.43
N ALA A 123 -20.16 5.32 -6.36
CA ALA A 123 -20.99 6.52 -6.28
C ALA A 123 -20.12 7.79 -6.09
N MET A 124 -19.13 7.99 -6.95
CA MET A 124 -18.32 9.20 -7.02
C MET A 124 -19.10 10.33 -7.70
N TRP A 125 -20.18 10.79 -7.04
CA TRP A 125 -21.20 11.68 -7.60
C TRP A 125 -20.64 12.94 -8.28
N THR A 126 -19.50 13.48 -7.79
CA THR A 126 -18.80 14.63 -8.36
C THR A 126 -18.51 14.46 -9.86
N ARG A 127 -18.24 13.24 -10.33
CA ARG A 127 -17.98 12.94 -11.75
C ARG A 127 -19.15 13.29 -12.67
N PHE A 128 -20.36 13.32 -12.14
CA PHE A 128 -21.59 13.46 -12.89
C PHE A 128 -22.23 14.84 -12.78
N LEU A 129 -21.63 15.75 -12.00
CA LEU A 129 -22.16 17.11 -11.88
C LEU A 129 -22.08 17.82 -13.25
N PRO A 130 -23.12 18.56 -13.66
CA PRO A 130 -23.15 19.24 -14.96
C PRO A 130 -21.94 20.16 -15.20
N VAL A 131 -21.47 20.82 -14.15
CA VAL A 131 -20.25 21.64 -14.21
C VAL A 131 -19.01 20.81 -14.51
N ILE A 132 -18.87 19.63 -13.89
CA ILE A 132 -17.72 18.75 -14.11
C ILE A 132 -17.77 18.11 -15.51
N VAL A 133 -18.97 17.84 -16.04
CA VAL A 133 -19.17 17.49 -17.46
C VAL A 133 -18.63 18.63 -18.35
N LYS A 134 -19.01 19.88 -18.07
CA LYS A 134 -18.53 21.04 -18.85
C LYS A 134 -17.02 21.24 -18.74
N VAL A 135 -16.44 20.99 -17.58
CA VAL A 135 -14.98 21.01 -17.39
C VAL A 135 -14.29 19.96 -18.28
N ARG A 136 -14.81 18.74 -18.35
CA ARG A 136 -14.27 17.71 -19.27
C ARG A 136 -14.38 18.12 -20.72
N GLU A 137 -15.49 18.74 -21.14
CA GLU A 137 -15.62 19.30 -22.49
C GLU A 137 -14.54 20.34 -22.78
N TRP A 138 -14.31 21.30 -21.88
CA TRP A 138 -13.24 22.30 -22.04
C TRP A 138 -11.84 21.68 -22.10
N LEU A 139 -11.58 20.63 -21.33
CA LEU A 139 -10.31 19.90 -21.40
C LEU A 139 -10.16 19.18 -22.74
N ALA A 140 -11.20 18.49 -23.22
CA ALA A 140 -11.21 17.80 -24.51
C ALA A 140 -11.07 18.76 -25.70
N GLU A 141 -11.66 19.95 -25.62
CA GLU A 141 -11.51 21.03 -26.60
C GLU A 141 -10.10 21.68 -26.58
N GLY A 142 -9.25 21.33 -25.61
CA GLY A 142 -7.93 21.94 -25.43
C GLY A 142 -8.02 23.41 -25.01
N ALA A 143 -9.09 23.82 -24.31
CA ALA A 143 -9.39 25.21 -24.00
C ALA A 143 -8.28 25.88 -23.15
N ILE A 144 -7.57 25.11 -22.34
CA ILE A 144 -6.41 25.54 -21.54
C ILE A 144 -5.07 25.02 -22.09
N GLY A 145 -5.02 24.52 -23.32
CA GLY A 145 -3.86 23.81 -23.84
C GLY A 145 -3.68 22.45 -23.17
N GLU A 146 -2.43 22.05 -22.95
CA GLU A 146 -2.10 20.81 -22.23
C GLU A 146 -2.23 21.04 -20.71
N PRO A 147 -3.06 20.27 -19.99
CA PRO A 147 -3.10 20.32 -18.53
C PRO A 147 -1.74 19.92 -17.94
N ARG A 148 -1.23 20.73 -17.01
CA ARG A 148 0.10 20.54 -16.37
C ARG A 148 0.02 20.42 -14.86
N THR A 149 -0.91 21.12 -14.23
CA THR A 149 -1.01 21.15 -12.76
C THR A 149 -2.45 21.10 -12.32
N LEU A 150 -2.74 20.27 -11.32
CA LEU A 150 -3.96 20.35 -10.53
C LEU A 150 -3.60 20.82 -9.13
N THR A 151 -4.31 21.81 -8.61
CA THR A 151 -4.36 22.11 -7.18
C THR A 151 -5.78 21.86 -6.71
N ALA A 152 -5.98 21.03 -5.69
CA ALA A 152 -7.31 20.82 -5.13
C ALA A 152 -7.26 20.56 -3.63
N ASP A 153 -8.20 21.14 -2.90
CA ASP A 153 -8.33 20.93 -1.46
C ASP A 153 -9.74 20.47 -1.10
N HIS A 154 -9.86 19.60 -0.10
CA HIS A 154 -11.14 19.32 0.53
C HIS A 154 -10.94 19.13 2.03
N ALA A 155 -11.20 20.18 2.79
CA ALA A 155 -11.15 20.13 4.25
C ALA A 155 -12.38 20.73 4.89
N SER A 156 -13.01 19.99 5.80
CA SER A 156 -14.22 20.43 6.51
C SER A 156 -14.04 20.21 8.01
N ARG A 157 -14.07 21.29 8.78
CA ARG A 157 -13.74 21.23 10.20
C ARG A 157 -14.85 20.54 10.97
N LYS A 158 -14.51 19.42 11.61
CA LYS A 158 -15.33 18.76 12.64
C LYS A 158 -14.70 18.94 14.01
N VAL A 159 -15.55 19.28 14.98
CA VAL A 159 -15.13 19.36 16.39
C VAL A 159 -15.01 17.94 16.92
N LEU A 160 -13.83 17.62 17.46
CA LEU A 160 -13.64 16.39 18.22
C LEU A 160 -14.26 16.58 19.61
N SER A 161 -15.25 15.76 19.92
CA SER A 161 -15.97 15.68 21.19
C SER A 161 -16.14 14.20 21.54
N THR A 162 -16.64 13.90 22.74
CA THR A 162 -16.95 12.52 23.14
C THR A 162 -17.89 11.84 22.12
N GLU A 163 -18.90 12.56 21.64
CA GLU A 163 -19.87 12.03 20.67
C GLU A 163 -19.24 11.82 19.28
N THR A 164 -18.43 12.77 18.79
CA THR A 164 -17.86 12.66 17.44
C THR A 164 -16.68 11.69 17.39
N ARG A 165 -16.01 11.44 18.51
CA ARG A 165 -14.93 10.44 18.64
C ARG A 165 -15.40 9.04 18.27
N GLU A 166 -16.60 8.66 18.71
CA GLU A 166 -17.20 7.35 18.39
C GLU A 166 -17.83 7.32 16.98
N GLY A 167 -18.06 8.51 16.40
CA GLY A 167 -18.65 8.68 15.07
C GLY A 167 -17.73 8.26 13.93
N ARG A 168 -18.32 8.06 12.75
CA ARG A 168 -17.65 7.50 11.55
C ARG A 168 -16.34 8.19 11.15
N LEU A 169 -16.18 9.47 11.45
CA LEU A 169 -15.07 10.28 10.93
C LEU A 169 -13.80 10.15 11.77
N PHE A 170 -13.93 10.01 13.08
CA PHE A 170 -12.80 9.89 14.01
C PHE A 170 -12.59 8.45 14.51
N ASN A 171 -13.43 7.51 14.08
CA ASN A 171 -13.35 6.14 14.53
C ASN A 171 -12.57 5.27 13.52
N PRO A 172 -11.37 4.77 13.87
CA PRO A 172 -10.57 3.94 12.96
C PRO A 172 -11.26 2.59 12.64
N GLU A 173 -12.12 2.09 13.52
CA GLU A 173 -12.93 0.88 13.27
C GLU A 173 -13.94 1.06 12.13
N LEU A 174 -14.24 2.32 11.79
CA LEU A 174 -15.19 2.70 10.74
C LEU A 174 -14.50 3.25 9.48
N GLY A 175 -13.18 3.07 9.35
CA GLY A 175 -12.42 3.63 8.24
C GLY A 175 -12.46 5.16 8.24
N GLY A 176 -12.39 5.77 9.43
CA GLY A 176 -12.35 7.22 9.61
C GLY A 176 -11.05 7.85 9.10
N GLY A 177 -10.99 9.19 9.16
CA GLY A 177 -9.88 9.98 8.64
C GLY A 177 -10.25 10.82 7.41
N GLY A 178 -9.36 11.76 7.08
CA GLY A 178 -9.53 12.69 5.97
C GLY A 178 -9.38 12.03 4.61
N LEU A 179 -8.47 11.09 4.44
CA LEU A 179 -8.15 10.47 3.15
C LEU A 179 -9.36 9.74 2.57
N LEU A 180 -9.94 8.81 3.32
CA LEU A 180 -11.11 8.05 2.85
C LEU A 180 -12.38 8.89 2.78
N ASP A 181 -12.56 9.89 3.66
CA ASP A 181 -13.80 10.69 3.68
C ASP A 181 -13.82 11.78 2.60
N VAL A 182 -12.77 12.60 2.55
CA VAL A 182 -12.72 13.82 1.73
C VAL A 182 -11.55 13.86 0.74
N GLY A 183 -10.42 13.20 1.05
CA GLY A 183 -9.26 13.10 0.16
C GLY A 183 -9.53 12.29 -1.10
N VAL A 184 -10.43 11.30 -1.03
CA VAL A 184 -10.85 10.52 -2.20
C VAL A 184 -11.40 11.41 -3.32
N TYR A 185 -12.04 12.54 -3.02
CA TYR A 185 -12.54 13.47 -4.04
C TYR A 185 -11.42 14.18 -4.79
N THR A 186 -10.36 14.61 -4.10
CA THR A 186 -9.23 15.31 -4.73
C THR A 186 -8.41 14.33 -5.58
N ILE A 187 -8.23 13.09 -5.11
CA ILE A 187 -7.58 12.01 -5.86
C ILE A 187 -8.43 11.63 -7.08
N ALA A 188 -9.74 11.44 -6.91
CA ALA A 188 -10.63 11.14 -8.02
C ALA A 188 -10.62 12.26 -9.07
N LEU A 189 -10.55 13.54 -8.68
CA LEU A 189 -10.41 14.62 -9.65
C LEU A 189 -9.08 14.56 -10.42
N ALA A 190 -7.98 14.21 -9.74
CA ALA A 190 -6.68 14.03 -10.38
C ALA A 190 -6.70 12.90 -11.41
N TYR A 191 -7.31 11.77 -11.07
CA TYR A 191 -7.52 10.64 -11.99
C TYR A 191 -8.33 11.03 -13.23
N MET A 192 -9.39 11.82 -13.06
CA MET A 192 -10.20 12.30 -14.19
C MET A 192 -9.38 13.10 -15.21
N ILE A 193 -8.34 13.81 -14.76
CA ILE A 193 -7.57 14.75 -15.58
C ILE A 193 -6.30 14.10 -16.14
N PHE A 194 -5.61 13.29 -15.34
CA PHE A 194 -4.28 12.78 -15.64
C PHE A 194 -4.17 11.25 -15.64
N GLY A 195 -5.19 10.52 -15.19
CA GLY A 195 -5.15 9.07 -15.05
C GLY A 195 -4.34 8.60 -13.84
N THR A 196 -3.66 7.45 -13.99
CA THR A 196 -2.87 6.83 -12.93
C THR A 196 -1.54 7.56 -12.71
N PRO A 197 -1.19 7.96 -11.48
CA PRO A 197 0.09 8.58 -11.18
C PRO A 197 1.23 7.55 -11.18
N SER A 198 2.42 7.96 -11.65
CA SER A 198 3.64 7.14 -11.60
C SER A 198 4.48 7.39 -10.35
N LYS A 199 4.23 8.50 -9.63
CA LYS A 199 4.90 8.84 -8.37
C LYS A 199 3.91 9.39 -7.35
N ILE A 200 4.06 8.98 -6.09
CA ILE A 200 3.21 9.41 -4.98
C ILE A 200 4.11 9.83 -3.82
N THR A 201 3.98 11.06 -3.37
CA THR A 201 4.65 11.59 -2.16
C THR A 201 3.60 12.23 -1.27
N SER A 202 3.61 11.94 0.03
CA SER A 202 2.60 12.50 0.93
C SER A 202 3.12 12.69 2.36
N LEU A 203 2.44 13.57 3.10
CA LEU A 203 2.64 13.82 4.51
C LEU A 203 1.27 13.92 5.19
N ALA A 204 1.15 13.38 6.40
CA ALA A 204 -0.07 13.49 7.19
C ALA A 204 0.22 13.74 8.66
N HIS A 205 -0.76 14.36 9.32
CA HIS A 205 -0.87 14.36 10.77
C HIS A 205 -1.89 13.31 11.21
N ILE A 206 -1.42 12.31 11.94
CA ILE A 206 -2.27 11.31 12.59
C ILE A 206 -2.69 11.84 13.96
N GLY A 207 -4.00 11.99 14.16
CA GLY A 207 -4.56 12.56 15.39
C GLY A 207 -4.67 11.58 16.55
N GLU A 208 -5.18 12.06 17.68
CA GLU A 208 -5.32 11.29 18.95
C GLU A 208 -6.31 10.11 18.90
N THR A 209 -6.99 9.92 17.77
CA THR A 209 -7.90 8.79 17.51
C THR A 209 -7.31 7.77 16.54
N ASN A 210 -6.04 7.94 16.14
CA ASN A 210 -5.32 7.10 15.17
C ASN A 210 -5.94 7.11 13.76
N VAL A 211 -6.57 8.23 13.37
CA VAL A 211 -6.95 8.50 11.99
C VAL A 211 -6.15 9.69 11.46
N ASP A 212 -6.00 9.80 10.14
CA ASP A 212 -5.41 10.98 9.53
C ASP A 212 -6.36 12.19 9.67
N GLU A 213 -5.89 13.24 10.34
CA GLU A 213 -6.69 14.44 10.58
C GLU A 213 -6.47 15.52 9.51
N GLN A 214 -5.30 15.49 8.88
CA GLN A 214 -4.88 16.40 7.81
C GLN A 214 -3.76 15.75 7.00
N ALA A 215 -3.79 15.92 5.67
CA ALA A 215 -2.77 15.42 4.76
C ALA A 215 -2.54 16.33 3.56
N ALA A 216 -1.30 16.33 3.08
CA ALA A 216 -0.88 16.89 1.80
C ALA A 216 -0.32 15.77 0.93
N ILE A 217 -0.75 15.70 -0.32
CA ILE A 217 -0.46 14.63 -1.27
C ILE A 217 0.00 15.25 -2.58
N LEU A 218 1.13 14.76 -3.09
CA LEU A 218 1.66 15.09 -4.41
C LEU A 218 1.62 13.84 -5.29
N LEU A 219 0.93 13.95 -6.42
CA LEU A 219 0.90 12.92 -7.45
C LEU A 219 1.69 13.41 -8.67
N GLY A 220 2.67 12.63 -9.11
CA GLY A 220 3.48 12.89 -10.31
C GLY A 220 3.15 11.93 -11.44
N TYR A 221 3.27 12.41 -12.67
CA TYR A 221 2.96 11.69 -13.91
C TYR A 221 4.14 11.76 -14.89
N ASP A 222 4.25 10.78 -15.80
CA ASP A 222 5.43 10.61 -16.66
C ASP A 222 5.63 11.75 -17.66
N ALA A 223 4.55 12.41 -18.09
CA ALA A 223 4.62 13.59 -18.96
C ALA A 223 4.91 14.90 -18.17
N GLY A 224 5.30 14.79 -16.90
CA GLY A 224 5.73 15.89 -16.03
C GLY A 224 4.57 16.67 -15.39
N GLN A 225 3.33 16.16 -15.47
CA GLN A 225 2.21 16.76 -14.75
C GLN A 225 2.34 16.51 -13.24
N ILE A 226 1.76 17.40 -12.45
CA ILE A 226 1.75 17.31 -10.98
C ILE A 226 0.35 17.64 -10.45
N ALA A 227 -0.16 16.85 -9.53
CA ALA A 227 -1.33 17.20 -8.73
C ALA A 227 -0.92 17.46 -7.27
N ASN A 228 -1.23 18.65 -6.75
CA ASN A 228 -1.05 19.03 -5.35
C ASN A 228 -2.40 19.04 -4.65
N LEU A 229 -2.59 18.06 -3.77
CA LEU A 229 -3.86 17.74 -3.16
C LEU A 229 -3.78 17.92 -1.64
N PHE A 230 -4.85 18.44 -1.06
CA PHE A 230 -4.96 18.62 0.39
C PHE A 230 -6.29 18.07 0.90
N CYS A 231 -6.27 17.41 2.05
CA CYS A 231 -7.49 16.98 2.72
C CYS A 231 -7.37 17.06 4.23
N ALA A 232 -8.45 17.40 4.92
CA ALA A 232 -8.46 17.44 6.38
C ALA A 232 -9.88 17.38 6.98
N ILE A 233 -9.95 16.95 8.23
CA ILE A 233 -11.20 16.88 9.00
C ILE A 233 -11.18 17.81 10.22
N ARG A 234 -10.04 18.47 10.47
CA ARG A 234 -9.84 19.40 11.61
C ARG A 234 -9.68 20.86 11.18
N THR A 235 -9.53 21.11 9.89
CA THR A 235 -9.40 22.45 9.30
C THR A 235 -10.47 22.68 8.25
N GLU A 236 -10.69 23.95 7.91
CA GLU A 236 -11.70 24.39 6.95
C GLU A 236 -11.01 25.06 5.77
N THR A 237 -11.35 24.65 4.56
CA THR A 237 -10.88 25.27 3.32
C THR A 237 -12.06 25.62 2.41
N LEU A 238 -11.79 26.33 1.31
CA LEU A 238 -12.79 26.71 0.31
C LEU A 238 -13.25 25.52 -0.57
N LYS A 239 -12.57 24.37 -0.48
CA LYS A 239 -12.89 23.13 -1.19
C LYS A 239 -12.78 23.31 -2.71
N GLU A 240 -11.78 24.07 -3.15
CA GLU A 240 -11.67 24.49 -4.54
C GLU A 240 -10.73 23.60 -5.33
N ALA A 241 -10.90 23.60 -6.66
CA ALA A 241 -9.96 22.99 -7.59
C ALA A 241 -9.52 23.99 -8.66
N ARG A 242 -8.25 23.93 -9.03
CA ARG A 242 -7.68 24.69 -10.14
C ARG A 242 -6.90 23.78 -11.06
N ILE A 243 -7.33 23.70 -12.31
CA ILE A 243 -6.66 22.96 -13.38
C ILE A 243 -5.89 23.97 -14.22
N ILE A 244 -4.57 23.85 -14.29
CA ILE A 244 -3.69 24.80 -14.95
C ILE A 244 -3.06 24.09 -16.14
N GLY A 245 -3.19 24.70 -17.32
CA GLY A 245 -2.60 24.21 -18.56
C GLY A 245 -1.74 25.27 -19.24
N THR A 246 -1.14 24.90 -20.37
CA THR A 246 -0.18 25.75 -21.10
C THR A 246 -0.78 27.02 -21.69
N LYS A 247 -2.11 27.13 -21.80
CA LYS A 247 -2.82 28.28 -22.41
C LYS A 247 -3.85 28.93 -21.48
N GLY A 248 -3.97 28.49 -20.22
CA GLY A 248 -4.99 29.00 -19.31
C GLY A 248 -5.18 28.15 -18.06
N SER A 249 -6.27 28.41 -17.34
CA SER A 249 -6.67 27.62 -16.18
C SER A 249 -8.19 27.55 -16.05
N ILE A 250 -8.69 26.49 -15.41
CA ILE A 250 -10.08 26.35 -14.99
C ILE A 250 -10.11 26.40 -13.46
N HIS A 251 -10.96 27.25 -12.88
CA HIS A 251 -11.22 27.31 -11.45
C HIS A 251 -12.62 26.79 -11.15
N ILE A 252 -12.73 25.92 -10.15
CA ILE A 252 -13.97 25.25 -9.76
C ILE A 252 -14.13 25.44 -8.24
N PRO A 253 -14.93 26.42 -7.80
CA PRO A 253 -15.28 26.58 -6.40
C PRO A 253 -16.07 25.37 -5.90
N GLU A 254 -15.84 24.96 -4.64
CA GLU A 254 -16.54 23.83 -4.01
C GLU A 254 -16.64 22.59 -4.91
N PHE A 255 -15.52 22.17 -5.51
CA PHE A 255 -15.49 21.28 -6.68
C PHE A 255 -16.26 19.96 -6.47
N TRP A 256 -16.29 19.45 -5.23
CA TRP A 256 -16.99 18.22 -4.85
C TRP A 256 -18.52 18.29 -5.04
N GLN A 257 -19.10 19.50 -5.02
CA GLN A 257 -20.51 19.82 -5.23
C GLN A 257 -20.69 21.00 -6.21
N ALA A 258 -19.82 21.10 -7.23
CA ALA A 258 -19.74 22.27 -8.10
C ALA A 258 -21.05 22.63 -8.82
N THR A 259 -21.46 23.89 -8.69
CA THR A 259 -22.52 24.55 -9.47
C THR A 259 -22.00 25.67 -10.37
N SER A 260 -20.71 26.01 -10.28
CA SER A 260 -20.08 26.99 -11.17
C SER A 260 -18.62 26.63 -11.48
N ALA A 261 -18.12 27.16 -12.59
CA ALA A 261 -16.71 27.12 -12.94
C ALA A 261 -16.31 28.34 -13.77
N THR A 262 -15.04 28.69 -13.75
CA THR A 262 -14.49 29.81 -14.54
C THR A 262 -13.32 29.34 -15.38
N LEU A 263 -13.44 29.45 -16.70
CA LEU A 263 -12.38 29.21 -17.67
C LEU A 263 -11.64 30.52 -17.95
N ILE A 264 -10.35 30.54 -17.66
CA ILE A 264 -9.45 31.68 -17.86
C ILE A 264 -8.44 31.30 -18.94
N ARG A 265 -8.42 32.04 -20.05
CA ARG A 265 -7.51 31.80 -21.18
C ARG A 265 -6.59 33.00 -21.37
N ILE A 266 -5.34 32.76 -21.73
CA ILE A 266 -4.35 33.84 -21.92
C ILE A 266 -4.86 34.78 -23.03
N GLY A 267 -4.93 36.09 -22.72
CA GLY A 267 -5.34 37.12 -23.67
C GLY A 267 -6.82 37.09 -24.07
N LYS A 268 -7.68 36.36 -23.34
CA LYS A 268 -9.14 36.33 -23.57
C LYS A 268 -9.88 36.65 -22.27
N GLU A 269 -11.09 37.20 -22.41
CA GLU A 269 -11.98 37.39 -21.27
C GLU A 269 -12.34 36.04 -20.60
N PRO A 270 -12.40 36.00 -19.25
CA PRO A 270 -12.85 34.83 -18.52
C PRO A 270 -14.26 34.41 -18.93
N VAL A 271 -14.49 33.10 -19.05
CA VAL A 271 -15.82 32.54 -19.27
C VAL A 271 -16.28 31.92 -17.95
N HIS A 272 -17.27 32.55 -17.33
CA HIS A 272 -17.93 32.04 -16.14
C HIS A 272 -19.19 31.26 -16.54
N ILE A 273 -19.40 30.10 -15.92
CA ILE A 273 -20.63 29.32 -16.05
C ILE A 273 -21.22 29.07 -14.66
N GLU A 274 -22.53 29.04 -14.60
CA GLU A 274 -23.31 28.58 -13.46
C GLU A 274 -24.36 27.60 -13.98
N ILE A 275 -24.31 26.36 -13.49
CA ILE A 275 -25.22 25.29 -13.89
C ILE A 275 -25.79 24.68 -12.60
N PRO A 276 -27.00 25.09 -12.19
CA PRO A 276 -27.64 24.57 -10.98
C PRO A 276 -28.04 23.10 -11.15
N PHE A 277 -28.23 22.42 -10.02
CA PHE A 277 -28.80 21.07 -10.01
C PHE A 277 -30.29 21.10 -10.32
N GLU A 278 -30.80 20.03 -10.93
CA GLU A 278 -32.24 19.85 -11.13
C GLU A 278 -32.93 19.54 -9.80
N SER A 279 -32.28 18.74 -8.95
CA SER A 279 -32.69 18.49 -7.57
C SER A 279 -31.58 18.85 -6.59
N ASN A 280 -30.68 17.91 -6.29
CA ASN A 280 -29.65 18.10 -5.27
C ASN A 280 -28.27 17.57 -5.70
N GLY A 281 -28.11 17.25 -6.98
CA GLY A 281 -26.89 16.76 -7.61
C GLY A 281 -26.77 15.22 -7.63
N TYR A 282 -27.38 14.50 -6.68
CA TYR A 282 -27.32 13.04 -6.61
C TYR A 282 -28.12 12.37 -7.72
N GLU A 283 -29.08 13.07 -8.33
CA GLU A 283 -29.82 12.59 -9.50
C GLU A 283 -28.89 12.25 -10.68
N ASN A 284 -27.78 12.97 -10.86
CA ASN A 284 -26.92 12.81 -12.03
C ASN A 284 -26.21 11.45 -12.07
N GLN A 285 -25.73 10.94 -10.93
CA GLN A 285 -25.14 9.61 -10.88
C GLN A 285 -26.19 8.50 -11.05
N ALA A 286 -27.42 8.72 -10.59
CA ALA A 286 -28.50 7.75 -10.80
C ALA A 286 -28.96 7.74 -12.28
N ILE A 287 -28.98 8.89 -12.95
CA ILE A 287 -29.21 8.99 -14.40
C ILE A 287 -28.16 8.17 -15.17
N GLU A 288 -26.89 8.25 -14.78
CA GLU A 288 -25.85 7.43 -15.40
C GLU A 288 -26.10 5.93 -15.20
N VAL A 289 -26.47 5.50 -13.99
CA VAL A 289 -26.80 4.09 -13.73
C VAL A 289 -27.97 3.65 -14.61
N ILE A 290 -29.04 4.42 -14.68
CA ILE A 290 -30.21 4.11 -15.52
C ILE A 290 -29.79 4.00 -16.99
N ARG A 291 -28.94 4.91 -17.48
CA ARG A 291 -28.40 4.87 -18.84
C ARG A 291 -27.61 3.59 -19.08
N CYS A 292 -26.69 3.24 -18.20
CA CYS A 292 -25.87 2.04 -18.30
C CYS A 292 -26.72 0.76 -18.32
N LEU A 293 -27.68 0.65 -17.41
CA LEU A 293 -28.57 -0.51 -17.34
C LEU A 293 -29.42 -0.66 -18.60
N ARG A 294 -29.94 0.45 -19.14
CA ARG A 294 -30.70 0.45 -20.41
C ARG A 294 -29.85 0.05 -21.61
N GLU A 295 -28.56 0.36 -21.59
CA GLU A 295 -27.60 -0.02 -22.62
C GLU A 295 -27.01 -1.42 -22.40
N GLY A 296 -27.36 -2.11 -21.31
CA GLY A 296 -26.80 -3.41 -20.96
C GLY A 296 -25.32 -3.38 -20.57
N LYS A 297 -24.83 -2.22 -20.09
CA LYS A 297 -23.46 -2.07 -19.58
C LYS A 297 -23.33 -2.65 -18.17
N LEU A 298 -22.12 -3.13 -17.85
CA LEU A 298 -21.76 -3.69 -16.54
C LEU A 298 -20.98 -2.71 -15.65
N GLU A 299 -20.58 -1.57 -16.21
CA GLU A 299 -19.92 -0.47 -15.49
C GLU A 299 -20.11 0.85 -16.27
N SER A 300 -19.81 1.98 -15.64
CA SER A 300 -19.86 3.30 -16.27
C SER A 300 -18.54 3.64 -16.96
N ASP A 301 -18.59 4.18 -18.18
CA ASP A 301 -17.40 4.71 -18.86
C ASP A 301 -16.85 5.98 -18.18
N VAL A 302 -17.66 6.66 -17.37
CA VAL A 302 -17.29 7.90 -16.65
C VAL A 302 -16.65 7.58 -15.29
N MET A 303 -17.01 6.45 -14.70
CA MET A 303 -16.41 5.91 -13.48
C MET A 303 -16.11 4.41 -13.64
N PRO A 304 -15.09 4.04 -14.43
CA PRO A 304 -14.72 2.64 -14.66
C PRO A 304 -14.23 1.95 -13.38
N LEU A 305 -14.50 0.66 -13.24
CA LEU A 305 -14.13 -0.12 -12.05
C LEU A 305 -12.61 -0.24 -11.88
N ASP A 306 -11.86 -0.35 -12.98
CA ASP A 306 -10.39 -0.38 -12.94
C ASP A 306 -9.82 0.95 -12.44
N GLU A 307 -10.52 2.07 -12.68
CA GLU A 307 -10.14 3.39 -12.16
C GLU A 307 -10.44 3.50 -10.66
N SER A 308 -11.61 3.04 -10.20
CA SER A 308 -11.92 2.92 -8.76
C SER A 308 -10.87 2.08 -8.02
N LEU A 309 -10.45 0.95 -8.62
CA LEU A 309 -9.39 0.11 -8.06
C LEU A 309 -8.05 0.84 -8.00
N SER A 310 -7.70 1.60 -9.03
CA SER A 310 -6.44 2.36 -9.09
C SER A 310 -6.41 3.51 -8.08
N ILE A 311 -7.54 4.20 -7.90
CA ILE A 311 -7.73 5.19 -6.82
C ILE A 311 -7.54 4.53 -5.46
N MET A 312 -8.13 3.34 -5.23
CA MET A 312 -7.93 2.62 -3.97
C MET A 312 -6.48 2.21 -3.74
N LYS A 313 -5.78 1.70 -4.78
CA LYS A 313 -4.34 1.39 -4.69
C LYS A 313 -3.52 2.62 -4.34
N THR A 314 -3.86 3.78 -4.91
CA THR A 314 -3.22 5.06 -4.59
C THR A 314 -3.42 5.41 -3.12
N MET A 315 -4.65 5.28 -2.61
CA MET A 315 -4.93 5.52 -1.19
C MET A 315 -4.24 4.50 -0.27
N ASP A 316 -4.09 3.24 -0.68
CA ASP A 316 -3.31 2.24 0.05
C ASP A 316 -1.83 2.64 0.14
N THR A 317 -1.21 3.04 -0.96
CA THR A 317 0.17 3.55 -0.98
C THR A 317 0.33 4.77 -0.06
N ILE A 318 -0.61 5.72 -0.12
CA ILE A 318 -0.58 6.92 0.72
C ILE A 318 -0.66 6.55 2.20
N ARG A 319 -1.59 5.67 2.60
CA ARG A 319 -1.69 5.21 4.01
C ARG A 319 -0.48 4.44 4.46
N PHE A 320 0.10 3.64 3.59
CA PHE A 320 1.34 2.92 3.85
C PHE A 320 2.48 3.90 4.18
N GLN A 321 2.62 5.00 3.42
CA GLN A 321 3.60 6.06 3.72
C GLN A 321 3.42 6.69 5.10
N TRP A 322 2.18 6.71 5.62
CA TRP A 322 1.86 7.29 6.94
C TRP A 322 1.90 6.29 8.08
N GLY A 323 2.08 4.99 7.80
CA GLY A 323 1.90 3.92 8.78
C GLY A 323 0.46 3.81 9.31
N LEU A 324 -0.53 4.34 8.59
CA LEU A 324 -1.93 4.32 9.00
C LEU A 324 -2.55 2.94 8.69
N ARG A 325 -3.01 2.24 9.73
CA ARG A 325 -3.68 0.93 9.64
C ARG A 325 -5.04 0.98 10.33
N TYR A 326 -6.04 0.33 9.74
CA TYR A 326 -7.36 0.16 10.37
C TYR A 326 -7.44 -1.21 11.09
N PRO A 327 -7.86 -1.27 12.37
CA PRO A 327 -7.71 -2.47 13.21
C PRO A 327 -8.43 -3.74 12.70
N LYS A 328 -9.59 -3.59 12.04
CA LYS A 328 -10.40 -4.72 11.55
C LYS A 328 -10.12 -5.14 10.11
N PHE A 329 -9.31 -4.38 9.40
CA PHE A 329 -9.10 -4.55 7.96
C PHE A 329 -7.61 -4.74 7.65
N SER A 330 -6.83 -5.11 8.69
CA SER A 330 -5.51 -5.70 8.53
C SER A 330 -5.65 -7.09 7.91
N VAL A 331 -4.83 -7.33 6.90
CA VAL A 331 -4.76 -8.56 6.11
C VAL A 331 -4.53 -9.79 7.02
N LEU A 332 -5.38 -10.82 6.82
CA LEU A 332 -5.34 -12.20 7.35
C LEU A 332 -5.71 -12.44 8.84
N THR A 333 -6.76 -13.25 9.07
CA THR A 333 -7.09 -13.86 10.38
C THR A 333 -6.93 -15.38 10.33
N LYS A 334 -6.62 -15.99 11.49
CA LYS A 334 -6.17 -17.38 11.70
C LYS A 334 -7.09 -18.49 11.16
N ASP A 335 -8.36 -18.21 10.90
CA ASP A 335 -9.37 -19.22 10.54
C ASP A 335 -9.64 -19.34 9.03
N HIS A 336 -8.86 -18.65 8.20
CA HIS A 336 -9.07 -18.63 6.75
C HIS A 336 -8.75 -20.00 6.10
N PRO A 337 -9.61 -20.55 5.21
CA PRO A 337 -9.40 -21.86 4.56
C PRO A 337 -8.07 -21.99 3.79
N PHE A 338 -7.51 -20.88 3.32
CA PHE A 338 -6.19 -20.80 2.68
C PHE A 338 -5.01 -21.04 3.65
N LEU A 339 -5.19 -20.84 4.96
CA LEU A 339 -4.17 -21.12 5.97
C LEU A 339 -4.08 -22.62 6.31
N LYS A 340 -5.12 -23.42 5.99
CA LYS A 340 -5.10 -24.88 6.21
C LYS A 340 -4.21 -25.64 5.22
N SER A 341 -3.73 -24.98 4.16
CA SER A 341 -2.78 -25.56 3.20
C SER A 341 -1.31 -25.24 3.51
N ILE A 342 -0.99 -24.69 4.71
CA ILE A 342 0.33 -24.12 5.07
C ILE A 342 1.20 -25.03 5.97
N ASP A 343 0.70 -26.13 6.53
CA ASP A 343 1.43 -26.89 7.58
C ASP A 343 2.87 -27.31 7.20
N GLY A 344 3.17 -27.56 5.92
CA GLY A 344 4.54 -27.88 5.46
C GLY A 344 5.52 -26.69 5.39
N CYS A 345 5.05 -25.46 5.19
CA CYS A 345 5.92 -24.27 5.11
C CYS A 345 6.31 -23.75 6.50
N ARG A 346 5.41 -23.90 7.48
CA ARG A 346 5.60 -23.37 8.83
C ARG A 346 6.69 -24.13 9.61
N GLU A 347 6.77 -25.45 9.48
CA GLU A 347 7.85 -26.25 10.11
C GLU A 347 9.24 -25.91 9.55
N PHE A 348 9.35 -25.60 8.26
CA PHE A 348 10.61 -25.23 7.60
C PHE A 348 11.15 -23.88 8.10
N ILE A 349 10.28 -22.86 8.16
CA ILE A 349 10.62 -21.50 8.62
C ILE A 349 10.91 -21.50 10.12
N GLN A 350 10.16 -22.27 10.90
CA GLN A 350 10.31 -22.30 12.35
C GLN A 350 11.63 -22.95 12.80
N LYS A 351 12.15 -23.93 12.06
CA LYS A 351 13.49 -24.51 12.31
C LYS A 351 14.63 -23.56 11.92
N ALA A 352 14.50 -22.81 10.82
CA ALA A 352 15.50 -21.82 10.41
C ALA A 352 15.60 -20.61 11.36
N LEU A 353 14.68 -20.48 12.32
CA LEU A 353 14.70 -19.48 13.40
C LEU A 353 15.34 -19.98 14.69
N GLU A 354 15.70 -21.26 14.76
CA GLU A 354 16.47 -21.83 15.84
C GLU A 354 17.96 -21.70 15.48
N VAL A 355 18.70 -20.88 16.23
CA VAL A 355 20.12 -20.60 15.95
C VAL A 355 20.95 -21.85 16.32
N PRO A 356 21.61 -22.54 15.38
CA PRO A 356 22.50 -23.66 15.67
C PRO A 356 23.82 -23.19 16.28
N PRO A 357 24.58 -24.08 16.96
CA PRO A 357 25.96 -23.80 17.31
C PRO A 357 26.72 -23.46 16.01
N PHE A 358 27.30 -22.25 15.95
CA PHE A 358 27.70 -21.63 14.69
C PHE A 358 28.74 -22.41 13.86
N GLY A 359 29.48 -23.33 14.47
CA GLY A 359 30.42 -24.22 13.78
C GLY A 359 31.31 -23.48 12.79
N GLU A 360 31.32 -23.92 11.53
CA GLU A 360 32.10 -23.34 10.44
C GLU A 360 31.45 -22.07 9.81
N LEU A 361 30.22 -21.71 10.18
CA LEU A 361 29.51 -20.56 9.60
C LEU A 361 29.88 -19.22 10.27
N LEU A 362 30.42 -19.23 11.49
CA LEU A 362 30.86 -17.99 12.12
C LEU A 362 32.18 -17.53 11.50
N LEU A 363 32.14 -16.38 10.84
CA LEU A 363 33.35 -15.69 10.40
C LEU A 363 33.94 -14.93 11.60
N TRP A 364 35.02 -15.44 12.17
CA TRP A 364 35.73 -14.83 13.29
C TRP A 364 37.24 -15.01 13.16
N GLY A 365 37.99 -14.22 13.93
CA GLY A 365 39.45 -14.22 13.89
C GLY A 365 40.04 -13.08 13.07
N ILE A 366 41.36 -12.90 13.20
CA ILE A 366 42.08 -11.81 12.54
C ILE A 366 42.06 -11.93 11.01
N ASP A 367 42.13 -13.15 10.47
CA ASP A 367 42.11 -13.35 9.03
C ASP A 367 40.75 -12.93 8.45
N GLU A 368 39.63 -13.29 9.10
CA GLU A 368 38.30 -12.86 8.68
C GLU A 368 38.10 -11.34 8.79
N LEU A 369 38.62 -10.74 9.87
CA LEU A 369 38.57 -9.29 10.07
C LEU A 369 39.33 -8.53 8.97
N LEU A 370 40.45 -9.08 8.50
CA LEU A 370 41.25 -8.50 7.43
C LEU A 370 40.66 -8.75 6.04
N THR A 371 40.04 -9.91 5.79
CA THR A 371 39.39 -10.20 4.51
C THR A 371 38.00 -9.58 4.38
N TYR A 372 37.70 -8.54 5.14
CA TYR A 372 36.48 -7.77 4.98
C TYR A 372 36.48 -6.99 3.64
N HIS A 373 35.34 -6.96 2.97
CA HIS A 373 35.26 -6.53 1.56
C HIS A 373 35.76 -5.10 1.27
N TYR A 374 35.66 -4.17 2.23
CA TYR A 374 36.24 -2.83 2.06
C TYR A 374 37.78 -2.86 2.04
N LEU A 375 38.41 -3.71 2.85
CA LEU A 375 39.87 -3.87 2.86
C LEU A 375 40.35 -4.56 1.57
N ILE A 376 39.62 -5.57 1.08
CA ILE A 376 39.89 -6.20 -0.22
C ILE A 376 39.83 -5.15 -1.34
N ALA A 377 38.80 -4.30 -1.34
CA ALA A 377 38.66 -3.23 -2.34
C ALA A 377 39.80 -2.21 -2.26
N GLU A 378 40.31 -1.92 -1.07
CA GLU A 378 41.48 -1.06 -0.88
C GLU A 378 42.75 -1.69 -1.42
N VAL A 379 42.98 -2.99 -1.20
CA VAL A 379 44.14 -3.70 -1.77
C VAL A 379 44.15 -3.65 -3.29
N PHE A 380 43.00 -3.79 -3.95
CA PHE A 380 42.94 -3.65 -5.43
C PHE A 380 43.24 -2.23 -5.93
N ARG A 381 43.13 -1.21 -5.07
CA ARG A 381 43.52 0.17 -5.43
C ARG A 381 45.00 0.43 -5.18
N GLU A 382 45.57 -0.23 -4.17
CA GLU A 382 46.93 0.05 -3.69
C GLU A 382 47.97 -0.99 -4.16
N SER A 383 47.57 -2.06 -4.85
CA SER A 383 48.46 -3.10 -5.36
C SER A 383 48.11 -3.53 -6.78
N ASP A 384 49.09 -4.12 -7.48
CA ASP A 384 48.93 -4.65 -8.84
C ASP A 384 48.35 -6.09 -8.87
N VAL A 385 47.86 -6.61 -7.74
CA VAL A 385 47.29 -7.97 -7.70
C VAL A 385 46.03 -8.03 -8.56
N SER A 386 45.99 -8.95 -9.52
CA SER A 386 44.76 -9.14 -10.30
C SER A 386 43.68 -9.81 -9.47
N TYR A 387 42.42 -9.56 -9.81
CA TYR A 387 41.27 -10.22 -9.19
C TYR A 387 41.42 -11.75 -9.16
N GLN A 388 41.83 -12.35 -10.29
CA GLN A 388 42.02 -13.80 -10.40
C GLN A 388 43.14 -14.32 -9.48
N GLN A 389 44.24 -13.57 -9.35
CA GLN A 389 45.33 -13.95 -8.45
C GLN A 389 44.90 -13.88 -6.99
N PHE A 390 44.17 -12.82 -6.60
CA PHE A 390 43.68 -12.65 -5.24
C PHE A 390 42.73 -13.78 -4.81
N TRP A 391 41.76 -14.13 -5.66
CA TRP A 391 40.80 -15.19 -5.35
C TRP A 391 41.34 -16.61 -5.52
N ALA A 392 42.56 -16.77 -6.05
CA ALA A 392 43.28 -18.04 -6.06
C ALA A 392 44.08 -18.29 -4.77
N MET A 393 44.29 -17.27 -3.95
CA MET A 393 44.97 -17.37 -2.65
C MET A 393 44.06 -18.01 -1.60
N SER A 394 44.67 -18.72 -0.65
CA SER A 394 44.00 -19.10 0.59
C SER A 394 43.63 -17.86 1.41
N LYS A 395 42.66 -17.98 2.32
CA LYS A 395 42.23 -16.87 3.18
C LYS A 395 43.37 -16.27 4.00
N THR A 396 44.27 -17.13 4.48
CA THR A 396 45.47 -16.72 5.22
C THR A 396 46.44 -15.91 4.34
N GLU A 397 46.64 -16.32 3.09
CA GLU A 397 47.46 -15.57 2.12
C GLU A 397 46.79 -14.24 1.73
N GLN A 398 45.46 -14.20 1.60
CA GLN A 398 44.71 -12.96 1.38
C GLN A 398 44.86 -11.98 2.56
N ALA A 399 44.70 -12.46 3.80
CA ALA A 399 44.88 -11.67 5.00
C ALA A 399 46.31 -11.14 5.14
N GLU A 400 47.32 -11.96 4.80
CA GLU A 400 48.72 -11.55 4.77
C GLU A 400 48.98 -10.43 3.76
N LEU A 401 48.44 -10.57 2.55
CA LEU A 401 48.54 -9.53 1.53
C LEU A 401 47.88 -8.22 2.00
N ILE A 402 46.65 -8.30 2.53
CA ILE A 402 45.93 -7.12 3.03
C ILE A 402 46.69 -6.45 4.16
N TRP A 403 47.20 -7.21 5.13
CA TRP A 403 48.00 -6.70 6.23
C TRP A 403 49.26 -6.00 5.72
N GLN A 404 50.01 -6.68 4.85
CA GLN A 404 51.25 -6.16 4.29
C GLN A 404 51.00 -4.87 3.52
N THR A 405 50.03 -4.85 2.62
CA THR A 405 49.74 -3.68 1.78
C THR A 405 49.15 -2.52 2.59
N LEU A 406 48.13 -2.74 3.42
CA LEU A 406 47.36 -1.64 4.02
C LEU A 406 47.85 -1.18 5.41
N PHE A 407 48.57 -2.03 6.14
CA PHE A 407 48.98 -1.75 7.52
C PHE A 407 50.50 -1.64 7.70
N ILE A 408 51.29 -2.30 6.84
CA ILE A 408 52.76 -2.31 6.92
C ILE A 408 53.39 -1.34 5.93
N GLU A 409 53.06 -1.48 4.64
CA GLU A 409 53.58 -0.65 3.56
C GLU A 409 52.90 0.71 3.52
N ASN A 410 51.61 0.74 3.82
CA ASN A 410 50.81 1.96 3.91
C ASN A 410 50.37 2.24 5.36
N SER A 411 50.09 3.51 5.64
CA SER A 411 49.54 3.90 6.95
C SER A 411 48.03 3.60 6.97
N PRO A 412 47.50 2.91 8.00
CA PRO A 412 46.10 2.48 8.08
C PRO A 412 45.14 3.65 8.41
N LEU A 413 45.03 4.62 7.50
CA LEU A 413 44.25 5.85 7.70
C LEU A 413 42.78 5.72 7.30
N SER A 414 42.44 4.74 6.45
CA SER A 414 41.07 4.53 6.00
C SER A 414 40.17 4.12 7.16
N GLU A 415 38.87 4.35 7.00
CA GLU A 415 37.88 3.99 8.02
C GLU A 415 37.80 2.48 8.23
N ALA A 416 37.93 1.69 7.15
CA ALA A 416 38.03 0.23 7.23
C ALA A 416 39.26 -0.23 8.02
N CYS A 417 40.46 0.31 7.72
CA CYS A 417 41.67 -0.05 8.45
C CYS A 417 41.62 0.39 9.93
N ARG A 418 41.08 1.59 10.19
CA ARG A 418 40.83 2.06 11.56
C ARG A 418 39.85 1.14 12.31
N GLY A 419 38.86 0.57 11.64
CA GLY A 419 37.96 -0.41 12.22
C GLY A 419 38.72 -1.60 12.80
N VAL A 420 39.63 -2.19 12.01
CA VAL A 420 40.50 -3.30 12.45
C VAL A 420 41.35 -2.91 13.67
N VAL A 421 42.05 -1.77 13.59
CA VAL A 421 42.89 -1.29 14.71
C VAL A 421 42.06 -1.05 15.96
N THR A 422 40.86 -0.47 15.82
CA THR A 422 39.95 -0.23 16.96
C THR A 422 39.51 -1.55 17.58
N THR A 423 39.17 -2.55 16.77
CA THR A 423 38.81 -3.88 17.27
C THR A 423 39.96 -4.53 18.04
N LEU A 424 41.19 -4.46 17.53
CA LEU A 424 42.37 -4.99 18.21
C LEU A 424 42.62 -4.29 19.55
N ASP A 425 42.52 -2.95 19.60
CA ASP A 425 42.67 -2.15 20.84
C ASP A 425 41.59 -2.52 21.87
N VAL A 426 40.33 -2.65 21.43
CA VAL A 426 39.20 -3.04 22.30
C VAL A 426 39.36 -4.46 22.86
N LEU A 427 40.01 -5.36 22.11
CA LEU A 427 40.37 -6.71 22.57
C LEU A 427 41.59 -6.71 23.51
N GLY A 428 42.24 -5.55 23.71
CA GLY A 428 43.41 -5.41 24.56
C GLY A 428 44.72 -5.87 23.91
N LEU A 429 44.76 -5.95 22.58
CA LEU A 429 45.93 -6.36 21.81
C LEU A 429 46.82 -5.16 21.50
N ASP A 430 48.13 -5.41 21.41
CA ASP A 430 49.10 -4.36 21.05
C ASP A 430 48.92 -3.97 19.57
N VAL A 431 48.24 -2.86 19.33
CA VAL A 431 48.04 -2.28 17.99
C VAL A 431 49.33 -1.76 17.36
N GLY A 432 50.42 -1.65 18.13
CA GLY A 432 51.75 -1.32 17.63
C GLY A 432 52.48 -2.52 17.02
N SER A 433 52.00 -3.76 17.22
CA SER A 433 52.63 -4.92 16.61
C SER A 433 52.53 -4.85 15.09
N ARG A 434 53.67 -5.06 14.43
CA ARG A 434 53.78 -5.18 12.97
C ARG A 434 53.70 -6.64 12.51
N ASN A 435 53.62 -7.58 13.44
CA ASN A 435 53.63 -9.01 13.17
C ASN A 435 52.21 -9.59 13.27
N LEU A 436 51.61 -9.92 12.13
CA LEU A 436 50.27 -10.51 12.07
C LEU A 436 50.13 -11.81 12.88
N GLN A 437 51.24 -12.55 13.06
CA GLN A 437 51.23 -13.80 13.83
C GLN A 437 50.92 -13.58 15.31
N ASP A 438 51.23 -12.41 15.86
CA ASP A 438 50.92 -12.09 17.26
C ASP A 438 49.41 -12.05 17.47
N TYR A 439 48.67 -11.51 16.51
CA TYR A 439 47.20 -11.49 16.54
C TYR A 439 46.62 -12.88 16.28
N ARG A 440 47.17 -13.65 15.34
CA ARG A 440 46.74 -15.04 15.10
C ARG A 440 46.90 -15.91 16.35
N ALA A 441 47.99 -15.74 17.09
CA ALA A 441 48.23 -16.47 18.33
C ALA A 441 47.14 -16.20 19.39
N TYR A 442 46.68 -14.95 19.52
CA TYR A 442 45.56 -14.61 20.41
C TYR A 442 44.28 -15.35 20.02
N PHE A 443 43.90 -15.31 18.75
CA PHE A 443 42.68 -15.99 18.29
C PHE A 443 42.79 -17.52 18.34
N ALA A 444 44.00 -18.08 18.27
CA ALA A 444 44.22 -19.52 18.43
C ALA A 444 44.08 -20.01 19.88
N ASP A 445 44.29 -19.13 20.87
CA ASP A 445 44.20 -19.46 22.30
C ASP A 445 42.81 -19.17 22.91
N THR A 446 41.86 -18.72 22.09
CA THR A 446 40.47 -18.46 22.51
C THR A 446 39.49 -19.39 21.81
N THR A 447 38.34 -19.64 22.44
CA THR A 447 37.23 -20.36 21.79
C THR A 447 36.25 -19.37 21.19
N VAL A 448 35.44 -19.83 20.24
CA VAL A 448 34.37 -19.04 19.61
C VAL A 448 33.43 -18.47 20.67
N GLU A 449 33.03 -19.27 21.65
CA GLU A 449 32.09 -18.88 22.70
C GLU A 449 32.67 -17.80 23.60
N ALA A 450 33.94 -17.97 24.02
CA ALA A 450 34.63 -16.97 24.84
C ALA A 450 34.86 -15.66 24.06
N PHE A 451 35.10 -15.75 22.75
CA PHE A 451 35.19 -14.58 21.89
C PHE A 451 33.85 -13.86 21.77
N ILE A 452 32.74 -14.58 21.57
CA ILE A 452 31.38 -14.01 21.55
C ILE A 452 31.09 -13.29 22.87
N ASP A 453 31.39 -13.91 24.02
CA ASP A 453 31.22 -13.29 25.34
C ASP A 453 31.96 -11.96 25.43
N THR A 454 33.22 -11.96 25.01
CA THR A 454 34.08 -10.76 24.99
C THR A 454 33.49 -9.67 24.09
N VAL A 455 33.04 -10.02 22.88
CA VAL A 455 32.44 -9.05 21.94
C VAL A 455 31.18 -8.42 22.53
N PHE A 456 30.28 -9.22 23.10
CA PHE A 456 29.04 -8.72 23.71
C PHE A 456 29.31 -7.78 24.89
N GLU A 457 30.24 -8.16 25.77
CA GLU A 457 30.64 -7.33 26.91
C GLU A 457 31.23 -6.00 26.45
N ARG A 458 32.19 -6.03 25.52
CA ARG A 458 32.89 -4.83 25.03
C ARG A 458 31.98 -3.91 24.25
N ALA A 459 31.09 -4.47 23.41
CA ALA A 459 30.10 -3.71 22.67
C ALA A 459 28.92 -3.22 23.53
N LYS A 460 28.81 -3.73 24.78
CA LYS A 460 27.72 -3.43 25.73
C LYS A 460 26.35 -3.76 25.15
N VAL A 461 26.26 -4.89 24.44
CA VAL A 461 25.02 -5.41 23.87
C VAL A 461 24.61 -6.68 24.60
N SER A 462 23.31 -6.85 24.84
CA SER A 462 22.75 -8.06 25.45
C SER A 462 22.20 -9.05 24.43
N LYS A 463 21.92 -8.56 23.22
CA LYS A 463 21.42 -9.35 22.09
C LYS A 463 21.89 -8.77 20.76
N VAL A 464 22.00 -9.62 19.75
CA VAL A 464 22.26 -9.22 18.36
C VAL A 464 21.29 -9.92 17.42
N VAL A 465 20.97 -9.28 16.30
CA VAL A 465 20.13 -9.87 15.25
C VAL A 465 21.02 -10.34 14.12
N MET A 466 20.83 -11.58 13.67
CA MET A 466 21.59 -12.22 12.61
C MET A 466 20.75 -12.33 11.35
N THR A 467 21.34 -12.23 10.18
CA THR A 467 20.61 -12.44 8.92
C THR A 467 21.00 -13.78 8.31
N ASN A 468 20.10 -14.75 8.33
CA ASN A 468 20.32 -16.13 7.92
C ASN A 468 19.71 -16.34 6.53
N ASP A 469 20.44 -16.91 5.57
CA ASP A 469 19.88 -17.28 4.27
C ASP A 469 19.52 -18.79 4.27
N PRO A 470 18.26 -19.17 4.54
CA PRO A 470 17.88 -20.57 4.62
C PRO A 470 17.86 -21.26 3.25
N PHE A 471 18.10 -20.52 2.17
CA PHE A 471 18.10 -21.04 0.80
C PHE A 471 19.51 -21.17 0.23
N ASP A 472 20.53 -20.66 0.91
CA ASP A 472 21.91 -20.93 0.54
C ASP A 472 22.23 -22.42 0.72
N SER A 473 22.76 -23.06 -0.31
CA SER A 473 23.00 -24.50 -0.31
C SER A 473 24.04 -24.98 0.72
N ALA A 474 24.96 -24.10 1.13
CA ALA A 474 25.97 -24.39 2.13
C ALA A 474 25.47 -24.14 3.55
N GLU A 475 24.63 -23.11 3.76
CA GLU A 475 24.08 -22.79 5.07
C GLU A 475 22.81 -23.59 5.43
N ALA A 476 21.96 -23.91 4.44
CA ALA A 476 20.66 -24.56 4.65
C ALA A 476 20.69 -25.84 5.49
N PRO A 477 21.67 -26.77 5.33
CA PRO A 477 21.76 -27.96 6.18
C PRO A 477 22.00 -27.63 7.66
N VAL A 478 22.71 -26.54 7.95
CA VAL A 478 23.02 -26.10 9.31
C VAL A 478 21.78 -25.48 9.96
N TRP A 479 21.04 -24.65 9.22
CA TRP A 479 19.76 -24.09 9.69
C TRP A 479 18.66 -25.15 9.89
N GLN A 480 18.75 -26.31 9.23
CA GLN A 480 17.77 -27.39 9.33
C GLN A 480 18.02 -28.37 10.49
N SER A 481 19.19 -28.34 11.13
CA SER A 481 19.54 -29.32 12.17
C SER A 481 18.83 -29.09 13.52
N GLY A 482 18.36 -27.86 13.80
CA GLY A 482 17.48 -27.54 14.94
C GLY A 482 18.12 -27.64 16.34
N ASP A 483 19.45 -27.64 16.45
CA ASP A 483 20.12 -27.61 17.75
C ASP A 483 20.14 -26.17 18.29
N THR A 484 19.73 -25.90 19.53
CA THR A 484 19.69 -24.52 20.07
C THR A 484 21.06 -24.08 20.60
N GLY A 485 21.69 -23.10 19.95
CA GLY A 485 23.11 -22.74 20.08
C GLY A 485 23.47 -21.55 21.00
N ASP A 486 22.73 -20.44 21.03
CA ASP A 486 22.97 -19.31 21.96
C ASP A 486 21.80 -18.31 21.94
N THR A 487 21.12 -18.13 23.08
CA THR A 487 19.90 -17.28 23.18
C THR A 487 20.12 -15.78 23.00
N ARG A 488 21.38 -15.33 22.91
CA ARG A 488 21.73 -13.92 22.67
C ARG A 488 21.58 -13.53 21.19
N PHE A 489 21.51 -14.51 20.31
CA PHE A 489 21.34 -14.29 18.88
C PHE A 489 19.88 -14.46 18.49
N GLU A 490 19.33 -13.43 17.85
CA GLU A 490 17.98 -13.47 17.30
C GLU A 490 18.09 -13.63 15.79
N ALA A 491 17.49 -14.70 15.26
CA ALA A 491 17.50 -14.95 13.83
C ALA A 491 16.59 -13.96 13.10
N ALA A 492 17.09 -13.43 12.00
CA ALA A 492 16.33 -12.76 10.96
C ALA A 492 16.58 -13.45 9.61
N LEU A 493 15.56 -13.64 8.79
CA LEU A 493 15.74 -14.26 7.47
C LEU A 493 16.29 -13.25 6.49
N ARG A 494 17.24 -13.71 5.68
CA ARG A 494 17.79 -13.02 4.52
C ARG A 494 17.12 -13.60 3.28
N MET A 495 16.30 -12.79 2.63
CA MET A 495 15.53 -13.21 1.44
C MET A 495 15.85 -12.38 0.20
N ASP A 496 16.71 -11.35 0.33
CA ASP A 496 17.06 -10.45 -0.77
C ASP A 496 17.68 -11.20 -1.94
N VAL A 497 18.55 -12.18 -1.71
CA VAL A 497 19.20 -12.95 -2.79
C VAL A 497 18.16 -13.71 -3.60
N LEU A 498 17.26 -14.42 -2.93
CA LEU A 498 16.18 -15.18 -3.55
C LEU A 498 15.20 -14.27 -4.31
N ILE A 499 14.84 -13.12 -3.74
CA ILE A 499 13.92 -12.15 -4.34
C ILE A 499 14.56 -11.45 -5.54
N ASN A 500 15.80 -10.99 -5.40
CA ASN A 500 16.50 -10.23 -6.44
C ASN A 500 16.86 -11.09 -7.66
N THR A 501 17.04 -12.40 -7.46
CA THR A 501 17.31 -13.36 -8.54
C THR A 501 16.09 -14.16 -8.93
N TYR A 502 14.90 -13.80 -8.41
CA TYR A 502 13.72 -14.65 -8.48
C TYR A 502 13.32 -15.02 -9.91
N GLU A 503 13.24 -14.04 -10.79
CA GLU A 503 12.83 -14.22 -12.19
C GLU A 503 13.85 -15.01 -13.02
N GLU A 504 15.13 -14.96 -12.63
CA GLU A 504 16.24 -15.58 -13.36
C GLU A 504 16.45 -17.03 -12.94
N VAL A 505 16.58 -17.28 -11.63
CA VAL A 505 16.93 -18.60 -11.06
C VAL A 505 16.22 -18.90 -9.73
N GLY A 506 15.73 -17.90 -9.00
CA GLY A 506 15.16 -18.10 -7.67
C GLY A 506 13.86 -18.91 -7.66
N TYR A 507 13.01 -18.77 -8.69
CA TYR A 507 11.80 -19.59 -8.82
C TYR A 507 12.12 -21.07 -9.12
N GLU A 508 13.18 -21.35 -9.91
CA GLU A 508 13.64 -22.71 -10.20
C GLU A 508 14.23 -23.37 -8.95
N HIS A 509 14.98 -22.61 -8.16
CA HIS A 509 15.51 -23.07 -6.88
C HIS A 509 14.41 -23.51 -5.93
N LEU A 510 13.37 -22.68 -5.77
CA LEU A 510 12.19 -23.03 -4.96
C LEU A 510 11.43 -24.23 -5.53
N ARG A 511 11.28 -24.35 -6.86
CA ARG A 511 10.70 -25.57 -7.45
C ARG A 511 11.53 -26.81 -7.14
N GLY A 512 12.86 -26.70 -7.14
CA GLY A 512 13.78 -27.77 -6.74
C GLY A 512 13.59 -28.22 -5.29
N LEU A 513 13.20 -27.29 -4.42
CA LEU A 513 12.83 -27.55 -3.03
C LEU A 513 11.38 -28.03 -2.84
N GLY A 514 10.61 -28.19 -3.93
CA GLY A 514 9.25 -28.74 -3.92
C GLY A 514 8.13 -27.71 -3.82
N TYR A 515 8.43 -26.41 -3.94
CA TYR A 515 7.42 -25.35 -3.91
C TYR A 515 6.72 -25.17 -5.27
N ASP A 516 5.40 -24.96 -5.25
CA ASP A 516 4.59 -24.71 -6.45
C ASP A 516 4.66 -23.23 -6.83
N VAL A 517 5.68 -22.88 -7.62
CA VAL A 517 5.97 -21.51 -8.06
C VAL A 517 6.43 -21.43 -9.52
N ASP A 518 6.22 -20.27 -10.13
CA ASP A 518 6.69 -19.92 -11.47
C ASP A 518 7.48 -18.61 -11.48
N SER A 519 8.05 -18.25 -12.63
CA SER A 519 8.88 -17.06 -12.80
C SER A 519 8.11 -15.74 -12.60
N GLN A 520 6.78 -15.76 -12.45
CA GLN A 520 5.94 -14.58 -12.19
C GLN A 520 5.34 -14.57 -10.78
N SER A 521 5.66 -15.57 -9.96
CA SER A 521 5.10 -15.74 -8.62
C SER A 521 5.61 -14.68 -7.64
N ILE A 522 6.73 -14.02 -7.93
CA ILE A 522 7.19 -12.80 -7.27
C ILE A 522 7.49 -11.77 -8.35
N ASN A 523 6.52 -10.92 -8.64
CA ASN A 523 6.78 -9.64 -9.29
C ASN A 523 6.54 -8.53 -8.26
N GLY A 524 7.28 -7.43 -8.36
CA GLY A 524 7.21 -6.29 -7.42
C GLY A 524 5.84 -5.63 -7.27
N GLU A 525 4.80 -6.14 -7.94
CA GLU A 525 3.42 -5.67 -7.90
C GLU A 525 2.45 -6.66 -7.22
N ASN A 526 2.84 -7.91 -6.88
CA ASN A 526 1.94 -8.91 -6.27
C ASN A 526 2.62 -9.89 -5.28
N LEU A 527 2.96 -9.41 -4.08
CA LEU A 527 3.30 -10.29 -2.93
C LEU A 527 2.15 -11.27 -2.56
N GLN A 528 0.92 -11.02 -3.01
CA GLN A 528 -0.26 -11.86 -2.75
C GLN A 528 -0.33 -13.14 -3.58
N ARG A 529 0.52 -13.32 -4.61
CA ARG A 529 0.67 -14.60 -5.34
C ARG A 529 1.92 -15.38 -4.93
N SER A 530 2.83 -14.75 -4.19
CA SER A 530 4.08 -15.36 -3.75
C SER A 530 3.82 -16.58 -2.86
N PRO A 531 4.70 -17.60 -2.86
CA PRO A 531 4.53 -18.76 -2.00
C PRO A 531 4.51 -18.34 -0.52
N PRO A 532 3.92 -19.16 0.37
CA PRO A 532 3.62 -18.78 1.76
C PRO A 532 4.80 -18.18 2.54
N ILE A 533 6.03 -18.60 2.23
CA ILE A 533 7.28 -18.10 2.83
C ILE A 533 7.48 -16.59 2.69
N PHE A 534 6.90 -15.95 1.66
CA PHE A 534 6.94 -14.49 1.47
C PHE A 534 5.70 -13.76 1.99
N ARG A 535 4.66 -14.48 2.43
CA ARG A 535 3.42 -13.88 2.96
C ARG A 535 3.43 -13.75 4.48
N ASP A 536 4.13 -14.65 5.17
CA ASP A 536 4.25 -14.64 6.63
C ASP A 536 5.24 -13.57 7.17
N MET A 537 5.82 -12.73 6.30
CA MET A 537 6.79 -11.67 6.65
C MET A 537 6.25 -10.55 7.55
N ASP A 538 4.92 -10.43 7.71
CA ASP A 538 4.26 -9.24 8.27
C ASP A 538 3.31 -9.52 9.45
N SER A 539 3.39 -10.73 10.05
CA SER A 539 2.66 -11.07 11.27
C SER A 539 3.43 -10.65 12.54
N ALA A 540 2.74 -10.34 13.63
CA ALA A 540 3.39 -10.00 14.91
C ALA A 540 4.20 -11.16 15.54
N ASP A 541 4.01 -12.38 15.02
CA ASP A 541 4.75 -13.60 15.36
C ASP A 541 5.73 -14.01 14.22
N ALA A 542 5.98 -13.14 13.24
CA ALA A 542 6.84 -13.44 12.09
C ALA A 542 8.33 -13.47 12.48
N PRO A 543 9.15 -14.33 11.83
CA PRO A 543 10.60 -14.17 11.86
C PRO A 543 10.98 -12.73 11.58
N LYS A 544 11.99 -12.18 12.26
CA LYS A 544 12.59 -10.92 11.82
C LYS A 544 13.12 -11.16 10.40
N ILE A 545 12.99 -10.25 9.44
CA ILE A 545 13.51 -10.45 8.07
C ILE A 545 14.26 -9.19 7.67
N HIS A 546 15.49 -9.32 7.19
CA HIS A 546 16.31 -8.21 6.72
C HIS A 546 16.43 -8.25 5.20
N GLY A 547 15.95 -7.19 4.53
CA GLY A 547 16.16 -6.96 3.10
C GLY A 547 17.14 -5.83 2.88
N GLY A 548 18.36 -6.15 2.44
CA GLY A 548 19.30 -5.17 1.89
C GLY A 548 19.02 -4.98 0.41
N LEU A 549 18.38 -3.87 0.02
CA LEU A 549 18.32 -3.48 -1.39
C LEU A 549 19.73 -3.05 -1.83
N SER A 550 20.39 -3.86 -2.66
CA SER A 550 21.68 -3.51 -3.26
C SER A 550 21.55 -2.24 -4.13
N PRO A 551 22.41 -1.23 -3.98
CA PRO A 551 22.39 0.00 -4.78
C PRO A 551 23.06 -0.19 -6.16
N THR A 552 22.79 -1.30 -6.85
CA THR A 552 23.38 -1.58 -8.16
C THR A 552 22.29 -1.83 -9.20
N ARG A 553 21.64 -0.73 -9.64
CA ARG A 553 21.04 -0.55 -10.98
C ARG A 553 20.47 0.87 -11.09
N PHE A 554 21.32 1.88 -10.89
CA PHE A 554 21.09 3.17 -11.55
C PHE A 554 21.77 3.09 -12.92
N PRO A 555 21.04 3.08 -14.05
CA PRO A 555 21.65 3.37 -15.32
C PRO A 555 22.14 4.82 -15.29
N ILE A 556 23.44 5.01 -15.40
CA ILE A 556 24.02 6.29 -15.82
C ILE A 556 23.70 6.43 -17.31
N SER A 557 22.59 7.11 -17.61
CA SER A 557 22.42 8.03 -18.75
C SER A 557 21.03 8.68 -18.68
#